data_AF-S9QN92-F1
#
_entry.id   AF-S9QN92-F1
#
_cell.length_a   1.000
_cell.length_b   1.000
_cell.length_c   1.000
_cell.angle_alpha   90.00
_cell.angle_beta   90.00
_cell.angle_gamma   90.00
#
_symmetry.space_group_name_H-M   'P 1'
#
loop_
_entity.id
_entity.type
_entity.pdbx_description
1 polymer ?
#
loop_
_entity_poly.entity_id
_entity_poly.type
_entity_poly.pdbx_seq_one_letter_code
_entity_poly.pdbx_strand_id
1 'polypeptide(L)'
;MHFDGEIKALDQDITNAIADVERHENAGLEKVWSEKYKMQSSSFFGDKVTEETNEPGFYRISLKGDRRGHAMGIENLGNGQFKFMDPNSGEFHLHDEAALRHVVTQNARLMGYANDAFSFEIQRLRT
;
A
#
# COMPACT_ATOMS: atom_id res chain seq x y z
N MET A 1 2.70 4.90 39.66
CA MET A 1 3.13 4.84 38.25
C MET A 1 1.90 4.51 37.42
N HIS A 2 1.32 5.51 36.76
CA HIS A 2 0.13 5.39 35.90
C HIS A 2 0.55 5.83 34.49
N PHE A 3 1.12 4.93 33.69
CA PHE A 3 1.47 5.22 32.29
C PHE A 3 0.78 4.25 31.31
N ASP A 4 0.35 3.08 31.76
CA ASP A 4 -0.28 2.06 30.91
C ASP A 4 -1.70 2.43 30.43
N GLY A 5 -2.40 3.30 31.17
CA GLY A 5 -3.75 3.74 30.81
C GLY A 5 -3.74 4.79 29.69
N GLU A 6 -2.76 5.70 29.73
CA GLU A 6 -2.64 6.80 28.77
C GLU A 6 -2.12 6.30 27.41
N ILE A 7 -1.23 5.31 27.40
CA ILE A 7 -0.72 4.68 26.16
C ILE A 7 -1.83 3.91 25.45
N LYS A 8 -2.67 3.17 26.19
CA LYS A 8 -3.81 2.44 25.59
C LYS A 8 -4.91 3.37 25.08
N ALA A 9 -5.14 4.50 25.75
CA ALA A 9 -6.06 5.52 25.28
C ALA A 9 -5.57 6.16 23.97
N LEU A 10 -4.27 6.47 23.89
CA LEU A 10 -3.66 7.03 22.68
C LEU A 10 -3.71 6.06 21.49
N ASP A 11 -3.48 4.77 21.71
CA ASP A 11 -3.52 3.75 20.67
C ASP A 11 -4.95 3.52 20.13
N GLN A 12 -5.94 3.59 21.02
CA GLN A 12 -7.35 3.55 20.65
C GLN A 12 -7.79 4.80 19.88
N ASP A 13 -7.31 5.99 20.28
CA ASP A 13 -7.61 7.25 19.60
C ASP A 13 -7.00 7.30 18.19
N ILE A 14 -5.78 6.77 18.01
CA ILE A 14 -5.15 6.63 16.69
C ILE A 14 -5.94 5.66 15.82
N THR A 15 -6.34 4.50 16.38
CA THR A 15 -7.16 3.51 15.67
C THR A 15 -8.50 4.08 15.23
N ASN A 16 -9.16 4.86 16.11
CA ASN A 16 -10.42 5.52 15.82
C ASN A 16 -10.27 6.61 14.76
N ALA A 17 -9.20 7.40 14.81
CA ALA A 17 -8.92 8.44 13.82
C ALA A 17 -8.67 7.84 12.42
N ILE A 18 -7.96 6.72 12.34
CA ILE A 18 -7.76 6.00 11.07
C ILE A 18 -9.10 5.47 10.54
N ALA A 19 -9.91 4.85 11.39
CA ALA A 19 -11.23 4.33 11.00
C ALA A 19 -12.22 5.43 10.59
N ASP A 20 -12.14 6.63 11.18
CA ASP A 20 -12.97 7.78 10.80
C ASP A 20 -12.59 8.36 9.44
N VAL A 21 -11.29 8.44 9.15
CA VAL A 21 -10.79 8.86 7.82
C VAL A 21 -11.23 7.86 6.76
N GLU A 22 -11.11 6.55 7.02
CA GLU A 22 -11.56 5.49 6.10
C GLU A 22 -13.07 5.49 5.88
N ARG A 23 -13.87 5.81 6.91
CA ARG A 23 -15.33 5.93 6.79
C ARG A 23 -15.75 7.16 5.98
N HIS A 24 -15.09 8.30 6.16
CA HIS A 24 -15.38 9.51 5.40
C HIS A 24 -14.96 9.43 3.93
N GLU A 25 -13.85 8.77 3.61
CA GLU A 25 -13.43 8.56 2.21
C GLU A 25 -14.35 7.57 1.47
N ASN A 26 -14.80 6.50 2.15
CA ASN A 26 -15.69 5.50 1.54
C ASN A 26 -17.14 6.01 1.33
N ALA A 27 -17.66 6.89 2.19
CA ALA A 27 -19.01 7.44 2.05
C ALA A 27 -19.20 8.34 0.80
N GLY A 28 -18.11 8.88 0.25
CA GLY A 28 -18.13 9.70 -0.97
C GLY A 28 -18.02 8.92 -2.29
N LEU A 29 -17.58 7.65 -2.23
CA LEU A 29 -17.16 6.86 -3.40
C LEU A 29 -18.18 5.77 -3.83
N GLU A 30 -19.21 5.49 -3.04
CA GLU A 30 -20.21 4.43 -3.35
C GLU A 30 -21.09 4.72 -4.57
N LYS A 31 -21.12 5.96 -5.05
CA LYS A 31 -21.85 6.30 -6.27
C LYS A 31 -20.85 6.40 -7.41
N VAL A 32 -20.93 5.43 -8.33
CA VAL A 32 -20.68 5.56 -9.79
C VAL A 32 -19.52 4.65 -10.32
N TRP A 33 -19.92 3.40 -10.67
CA TRP A 33 -19.43 2.46 -11.72
C TRP A 33 -18.58 1.20 -11.38
N SER A 34 -19.07 0.03 -11.85
CA SER A 34 -18.34 -1.22 -12.21
C SER A 34 -17.88 -1.16 -13.70
N GLU A 35 -16.98 -1.94 -14.30
CA GLU A 35 -16.72 -3.38 -14.20
C GLU A 35 -15.44 -3.67 -15.04
N LYS A 36 -14.29 -3.92 -14.41
CA LYS A 36 -13.29 -4.94 -14.80
C LYS A 36 -11.99 -4.84 -14.00
N TYR A 37 -11.55 -3.64 -13.59
CA TYR A 37 -10.59 -3.40 -12.50
C TYR A 37 -10.79 -1.95 -11.99
N LYS A 38 -12.03 -1.60 -11.63
CA LYS A 38 -12.39 -0.25 -11.23
C LYS A 38 -12.14 -0.06 -9.74
N MET A 39 -11.25 0.91 -9.45
CA MET A 39 -11.02 1.60 -8.18
C MET A 39 -11.22 0.73 -6.93
N GLN A 40 -10.13 0.21 -6.39
CA GLN A 40 -10.11 -0.22 -5.00
C GLN A 40 -9.07 0.63 -4.29
N SER A 41 -9.54 1.29 -3.24
CA SER A 41 -8.85 2.17 -2.31
C SER A 41 -7.38 1.81 -2.10
N SER A 42 -6.57 2.82 -1.74
CA SER A 42 -5.20 2.63 -1.27
C SER A 42 -5.06 1.51 -0.21
N SER A 43 -6.12 1.20 0.56
CA SER A 43 -6.14 0.07 1.49
C SER A 43 -6.05 -1.31 0.82
N PHE A 44 -6.66 -1.53 -0.34
CA PHE A 44 -6.60 -2.81 -1.07
C PHE A 44 -5.30 -2.96 -1.88
N PHE A 45 -4.70 -1.85 -2.32
CA PHE A 45 -3.46 -1.88 -3.08
C PHE A 45 -2.33 -2.56 -2.30
N GLY A 46 -2.14 -2.16 -1.03
CA GLY A 46 -1.13 -2.77 -0.18
C GLY A 46 -1.35 -4.26 0.02
N ASP A 47 -2.61 -4.68 0.23
CA ASP A 47 -2.97 -6.10 0.38
C ASP A 47 -2.67 -6.90 -0.89
N LYS A 48 -2.98 -6.38 -2.08
CA LYS A 48 -2.65 -7.09 -3.33
C LYS A 48 -1.17 -7.17 -3.62
N VAL A 49 -0.42 -6.13 -3.25
CA VAL A 49 1.02 -6.20 -3.35
C VAL A 49 1.55 -7.34 -2.50
N THR A 50 1.18 -7.43 -1.22
CA THR A 50 1.71 -8.48 -0.35
C THR A 50 1.26 -9.89 -0.76
N GLU A 51 0.00 -10.05 -1.18
CA GLU A 51 -0.51 -11.32 -1.69
C GLU A 51 0.25 -11.80 -2.93
N GLU A 52 0.51 -10.93 -3.91
CA GLU A 52 1.17 -11.32 -5.17
C GLU A 52 2.69 -11.43 -5.06
N THR A 53 3.29 -10.83 -4.03
CA THR A 53 4.72 -10.93 -3.73
C THR A 53 5.04 -11.90 -2.59
N ASN A 54 4.16 -12.86 -2.30
CA ASN A 54 4.31 -13.80 -1.18
C ASN A 54 5.45 -14.83 -1.34
N GLU A 55 5.84 -15.13 -2.58
CA GLU A 55 6.96 -16.01 -2.88
C GLU A 55 8.30 -15.25 -3.00
N PRO A 56 9.44 -15.88 -2.70
CA PRO A 56 10.75 -15.26 -2.93
C PRO A 56 10.96 -14.90 -4.39
N GLY A 57 11.55 -13.73 -4.66
CA GLY A 57 11.89 -13.29 -6.01
C GLY A 57 11.76 -11.79 -6.23
N PHE A 58 11.97 -11.38 -7.48
CA PHE A 58 11.87 -9.99 -7.91
C PHE A 58 10.53 -9.72 -8.57
N TYR A 59 9.96 -8.57 -8.24
CA TYR A 59 8.66 -8.12 -8.71
C TYR A 59 8.74 -6.67 -9.16
N ARG A 60 8.05 -6.33 -10.24
CA ARG A 60 7.83 -4.96 -10.69
C ARG A 60 6.38 -4.59 -10.44
N ILE A 61 6.15 -3.49 -9.74
CA ILE A 61 4.83 -2.85 -9.63
C ILE A 61 4.79 -1.69 -10.61
N SER A 62 3.79 -1.65 -11.49
CA SER A 62 3.56 -0.55 -12.42
C SER A 62 2.24 0.14 -12.08
N LEU A 63 2.29 1.40 -11.67
CA LEU A 63 1.14 2.26 -11.44
C LEU A 63 0.81 3.02 -12.72
N LYS A 64 -0.46 3.01 -13.13
CA LYS A 64 -0.97 3.67 -14.33
C LYS A 64 -2.16 4.55 -13.93
N GLY A 65 -1.96 5.87 -13.96
CA GLY A 65 -3.03 6.87 -13.90
C GLY A 65 -3.26 7.50 -15.28
N ASP A 66 -4.37 8.22 -15.43
CA ASP A 66 -4.85 8.78 -16.72
C ASP A 66 -3.80 9.59 -17.50
N ARG A 67 -2.80 10.18 -16.81
CA ARG A 67 -1.72 10.97 -17.44
C ARG A 67 -0.32 10.71 -16.85
N ARG A 68 -0.18 9.72 -15.95
CA ARG A 68 1.07 9.47 -15.21
C ARG A 68 1.30 7.98 -15.03
N GLY A 69 2.52 7.54 -15.32
CA GLY A 69 2.97 6.19 -15.04
C GLY A 69 4.12 6.22 -14.04
N HIS A 70 4.17 5.22 -13.17
CA HIS A 70 5.28 5.03 -12.25
C HIS A 70 5.58 3.55 -12.08
N ALA A 71 6.84 3.20 -11.86
CA ALA A 71 7.25 1.82 -11.66
C ALA A 71 8.14 1.71 -10.41
N MET A 72 7.88 0.67 -9.63
CA MET A 72 8.59 0.32 -8.41
C MET A 72 9.01 -1.15 -8.48
N GLY A 73 10.00 -1.52 -7.68
CA GLY A 73 10.49 -2.88 -7.52
C GLY A 73 10.23 -3.40 -6.11
N ILE A 74 9.99 -4.70 -6.00
CA ILE A 74 10.04 -5.46 -4.75
C ILE A 74 10.97 -6.65 -4.94
N GLU A 75 11.83 -6.91 -3.97
CA GLU A 75 12.51 -8.19 -3.81
C GLU A 75 11.97 -8.86 -2.54
N ASN A 76 11.35 -10.03 -2.65
CA ASN A 76 11.06 -10.90 -1.51
C ASN A 76 12.24 -11.84 -1.29
N LEU A 77 12.87 -11.78 -0.11
CA LEU A 77 14.08 -12.52 0.23
C LEU A 77 13.79 -13.93 0.80
N GLY A 78 12.52 -14.31 0.98
CA GLY A 78 12.09 -15.66 1.37
C GLY A 78 12.13 -15.99 2.86
N ASN A 79 12.41 -15.00 3.71
CA ASN A 79 12.48 -15.10 5.17
C ASN A 79 11.58 -14.07 5.87
N GLY A 80 10.52 -13.60 5.17
CA GLY A 80 9.67 -12.50 5.63
C GLY A 80 10.28 -11.12 5.45
N GLN A 81 11.50 -11.01 4.89
CA GLN A 81 12.14 -9.73 4.59
C GLN A 81 11.94 -9.35 3.12
N PHE A 82 11.85 -8.05 2.90
CA PHE A 82 11.61 -7.47 1.59
C PHE A 82 12.56 -6.30 1.33
N LYS A 83 12.89 -6.07 0.07
CA LYS A 83 13.38 -4.76 -0.38
C LYS A 83 12.29 -4.09 -1.19
N PHE A 84 11.98 -2.86 -0.83
CA PHE A 84 11.17 -1.99 -1.66
C PHE A 84 12.08 -0.99 -2.37
N MET A 85 11.97 -0.91 -3.70
CA MET A 85 12.82 -0.09 -4.55
C MET A 85 11.95 0.88 -5.35
N ASP A 86 12.19 2.16 -5.18
CA ASP A 86 11.44 3.21 -5.86
C ASP A 86 12.43 4.22 -6.47
N PRO A 87 12.34 4.52 -7.79
CA PRO A 87 13.29 5.42 -8.43
C PRO A 87 13.35 6.84 -7.84
N ASN A 88 12.29 7.28 -7.15
CA ASN A 88 12.20 8.64 -6.60
C ASN A 88 12.66 8.70 -5.13
N SER A 89 12.51 7.62 -4.37
CA SER A 89 12.75 7.58 -2.92
C SER A 89 13.87 6.63 -2.49
N GLY A 90 14.38 5.80 -3.40
CA GLY A 90 15.51 4.90 -3.16
C GLY A 90 15.09 3.49 -2.77
N GLU A 91 15.94 2.82 -1.98
CA GLU A 91 15.74 1.44 -1.55
C GLU A 91 15.51 1.38 -0.03
N PHE A 92 14.52 0.59 0.38
CA PHE A 92 14.14 0.36 1.77
C PHE A 92 14.19 -1.13 2.09
N HIS A 93 14.92 -1.48 3.14
CA HIS A 93 14.91 -2.83 3.72
C HIS A 93 13.77 -2.94 4.73
N LEU A 94 12.89 -3.91 4.53
CA LEU A 94 11.68 -4.15 5.32
C LEU A 94 11.76 -5.54 5.95
N HIS A 95 11.35 -5.64 7.21
CA HIS A 95 11.56 -6.85 8.02
C HIS A 95 10.32 -7.74 8.17
N ASP A 96 9.18 -7.31 7.64
CA ASP A 96 7.95 -8.07 7.65
C ASP A 96 6.98 -7.60 6.54
N GLU A 97 5.92 -8.39 6.34
CA GLU A 97 4.87 -8.13 5.35
C GLU A 97 4.05 -6.88 5.68
N ALA A 98 3.84 -6.57 6.96
CA ALA A 98 3.06 -5.40 7.38
C ALA A 98 3.79 -4.09 7.02
N ALA A 99 5.12 -4.07 7.19
CA ALA A 99 5.98 -2.98 6.76
C ALA A 99 5.94 -2.81 5.23
N LEU A 100 5.96 -3.91 4.47
CA LEU A 100 5.78 -3.86 3.02
C LEU A 100 4.44 -3.23 2.65
N ARG A 101 3.33 -3.75 3.18
CA ARG A 101 1.98 -3.22 2.96
C ARG A 101 1.90 -1.73 3.26
N HIS A 102 2.46 -1.29 4.38
CA HIS A 102 2.45 0.11 4.79
C HIS A 102 3.24 0.98 3.81
N VAL A 103 4.49 0.63 3.51
CA VAL A 103 5.38 1.42 2.67
C VAL A 103 4.82 1.59 1.26
N VAL A 104 4.35 0.52 0.61
CA VAL A 104 3.81 0.62 -0.75
C VAL A 104 2.54 1.46 -0.80
N THR A 105 1.68 1.33 0.22
CA THR A 105 0.46 2.12 0.35
C THR A 105 0.78 3.60 0.52
N GLN A 106 1.68 3.94 1.45
CA GLN A 106 2.06 5.33 1.69
C GLN A 106 2.79 5.94 0.48
N ASN A 107 3.68 5.18 -0.17
CA ASN A 107 4.39 5.68 -1.35
C ASN A 107 3.41 6.02 -2.49
N ALA A 108 2.46 5.13 -2.78
CA ALA A 108 1.40 5.41 -3.77
C ALA A 108 0.57 6.64 -3.38
N ARG A 109 0.26 6.82 -2.08
CA ARG A 109 -0.44 8.01 -1.59
C ARG A 109 0.34 9.30 -1.79
N LEU A 110 1.61 9.32 -1.41
CA LEU A 110 2.49 10.49 -1.55
C LEU A 110 2.71 10.90 -3.01
N MET A 111 2.67 9.94 -3.93
CA MET A 111 2.75 10.20 -5.38
C MET A 111 1.43 10.70 -6.00
N GLY A 112 0.35 10.78 -5.20
CA GLY A 112 -0.96 11.24 -5.64
C GLY A 112 -1.87 10.13 -6.20
N TYR A 113 -1.40 8.87 -6.23
CA TYR A 113 -2.22 7.76 -6.70
C TYR A 113 -3.36 7.41 -5.73
N ALA A 114 -3.40 7.89 -4.48
CA ALA A 114 -4.56 7.65 -3.60
C ALA A 114 -5.85 8.34 -4.07
N ASN A 115 -5.70 9.53 -4.66
CA ASN A 115 -6.78 10.46 -4.95
C ASN A 115 -7.25 10.37 -6.40
N ASP A 116 -6.40 9.79 -7.26
CA ASP A 116 -6.68 9.56 -8.66
C ASP A 116 -7.20 8.13 -8.85
N ALA A 117 -8.14 7.93 -9.77
CA ALA A 117 -8.44 6.59 -10.25
C ALA A 117 -7.18 6.04 -10.93
N PHE A 118 -6.49 5.11 -10.26
CA PHE A 118 -5.31 4.45 -10.82
C PHE A 118 -5.55 2.96 -10.95
N SER A 119 -4.85 2.37 -11.92
CA SER A 119 -4.71 0.93 -12.05
C SER A 119 -3.27 0.55 -11.75
N PHE A 120 -3.06 -0.69 -11.35
CA PHE A 120 -1.73 -1.22 -11.10
C PHE A 120 -1.58 -2.61 -11.70
N GLU A 121 -0.33 -2.98 -11.96
CA GLU A 121 0.07 -4.28 -12.47
C GLU A 121 1.29 -4.75 -11.67
N ILE A 122 1.25 -5.98 -11.18
CA ILE A 122 2.37 -6.62 -10.48
C ILE A 122 2.89 -7.73 -11.38
N GLN A 123 4.17 -7.69 -11.68
CA GLN A 123 4.82 -8.66 -12.53
C GLN A 123 6.00 -9.29 -11.80
N ARG A 124 5.97 -10.61 -11.59
CA ARG A 124 7.15 -11.36 -11.17
C ARG A 124 8.15 -11.42 -12.33
N LEU A 125 9.38 -11.02 -12.05
CA LEU A 125 10.48 -11.08 -13.00
C LEU A 125 11.08 -12.49 -12.94
N ARG A 126 11.10 -13.16 -14.09
CA ARG A 126 11.77 -14.46 -14.22
C ARG A 126 13.27 -14.19 -14.34
N THR A 127 14.05 -14.81 -13.46
CA THR A 127 15.50 -14.96 -13.59
C THR A 127 15.83 -16.05 -14.59
#